data_AF-A0A919VYJ6-F1
#
_entry.id   AF-A0A919VYJ6-F1
#
_cell.length_a   1.000
_cell.length_b   1.000
_cell.length_c   1.000
_cell.angle_alpha   90.00
_cell.angle_beta   90.00
_cell.angle_gamma   90.00
#
_symmetry.space_group_name_H-M   'P 1'
#
loop_
_entity.id
_entity.type
_entity.pdbx_description
1 polymer ?
#
loop_
_entity_poly.entity_id
_entity_poly.type
_entity_poly.pdbx_seq_one_letter_code
_entity_poly.pdbx_strand_id
1 'polypeptide(L)' 'MYRLGLPTGQAVAEELGVTSLTPDFDRTSYLNQTSWSPVDGVRFPDGSPVNSIADFLRFAGVL' A
#
# COMPACT_ATOMS: atom_id res chain seq x y z
N MET A 1 14.87 23.72 9.24
CA MET A 1 14.26 23.24 7.97
C MET A 1 14.18 21.73 8.05
N TYR A 2 13.08 21.16 8.52
CA TYR A 2 12.90 19.70 8.57
C TYR A 2 12.35 19.23 7.22
N ARG A 3 13.19 18.59 6.40
CA ARG A 3 12.70 17.77 5.29
C ARG A 3 12.09 16.53 5.91
N LEU A 4 10.77 16.42 5.89
CA LEU A 4 10.06 15.18 6.11
C LEU A 4 10.35 14.26 4.91
N GLY A 5 11.60 13.80 4.80
CA GLY A 5 11.97 12.75 3.87
C GLY A 5 11.60 11.43 4.54
N LEU A 6 10.30 11.12 4.58
CA LEU A 6 9.90 9.77 4.91
C LEU A 6 10.60 8.86 3.90
N PRO A 7 11.49 7.95 4.33
CA PRO A 7 12.14 7.04 3.42
C PRO A 7 11.06 6.31 2.62
N THR A 8 11.31 6.10 1.33
CA THR A 8 10.40 5.29 0.53
C THR A 8 10.32 3.89 1.15
N GLY A 9 9.20 3.19 0.93
CA GLY A 9 9.05 1.82 1.45
C GLY A 9 10.20 0.89 1.02
N GLN A 10 10.80 1.13 -0.16
CA GLN A 10 11.98 0.40 -0.64
C GLN A 10 13.23 0.67 0.20
N ALA A 11 13.53 1.93 0.53
CA ALA A 11 14.71 2.26 1.34
C ALA A 11 14.61 1.66 2.75
N VAL A 12 13.42 1.66 3.35
CA VAL A 12 13.17 0.98 4.63
C VAL A 12 13.33 -0.53 4.51
N ALA A 13 12.81 -1.13 3.43
CA ALA A 13 12.94 -2.57 3.20
C ALA A 13 14.40 -3.01 3.03
N GLU A 14 15.21 -2.22 2.32
CA GLU A 14 16.66 -2.43 2.19
C GLU A 14 17.37 -2.32 3.54
N GLU A 15 17.05 -1.30 4.34
CA GLU A 15 17.60 -1.11 5.69
C GLU A 15 17.25 -2.28 6.62
N LEU A 16 16.02 -2.80 6.53
CA LEU A 16 15.55 -3.94 7.30
C LEU A 16 16.05 -5.29 6.78
N GLY A 17 16.78 -5.32 5.66
CA GLY A 17 17.25 -6.55 5.03
C GLY A 17 16.11 -7.45 4.52
N VAL A 18 14.96 -6.85 4.19
CA VAL A 18 13.81 -7.59 3.67
C VAL A 18 14.11 -8.06 2.25
N THR A 19 14.08 -9.37 2.03
CA THR A 19 14.23 -9.95 0.70
C THR A 19 13.13 -9.45 -0.23
N SER A 20 13.52 -8.94 -1.41
CA SER A 20 12.56 -8.54 -2.44
C SER A 20 11.69 -9.72 -2.85
N LEU A 21 10.38 -9.52 -2.82
CA LEU A 21 9.42 -10.50 -3.32
C LEU A 21 9.49 -10.47 -4.86
N THR A 22 10.01 -11.54 -5.45
CA THR A 22 9.90 -11.72 -6.90
C THR A 22 8.45 -12.02 -7.26
N PRO A 23 7.97 -11.67 -8.47
CA PRO A 23 6.61 -11.97 -8.93
C PRO A 23 6.24 -13.46 -8.77
N ASP A 24 7.22 -14.36 -8.91
CA ASP A 24 7.03 -15.80 -8.76
C ASP A 24 6.78 -16.26 -7.32
N PHE A 25 7.08 -15.43 -6.32
CA PHE A 25 6.99 -15.77 -4.90
C PHE A 25 5.54 -15.97 -4.45
N ASP A 26 4.60 -15.20 -5.00
CA ASP A 26 3.17 -15.34 -4.72
C ASP A 26 2.32 -14.99 -5.95
N ARG A 27 1.88 -16.01 -6.68
CA ARG A 27 0.99 -15.85 -7.85
C ARG A 27 -0.37 -15.27 -7.50
N THR A 28 -0.77 -15.26 -6.23
CA THR A 28 -2.03 -14.67 -5.77
C THR A 28 -1.89 -13.20 -5.35
N SER A 29 -0.66 -12.68 -5.27
CA SER A 29 -0.40 -11.27 -5.00
C SER A 29 -1.16 -10.36 -5.96
N TYR A 30 -1.69 -9.26 -5.43
CA TYR A 30 -2.37 -8.24 -6.21
C TYR A 30 -1.48 -7.61 -7.30
N LEU A 31 -0.16 -7.60 -7.11
CA LEU A 31 0.81 -7.13 -8.12
C LEU A 31 0.84 -8.01 -9.37
N ASN A 32 0.40 -9.26 -9.26
CA ASN A 32 0.35 -10.23 -10.36
C ASN A 32 -1.03 -10.33 -11.01
N GLN A 33 -2.01 -9.55 -10.55
CA GLN A 33 -3.38 -9.55 -11.07
C GLN A 33 -3.57 -8.42 -12.09
N THR A 34 -3.90 -8.76 -13.33
CA THR A 34 -4.03 -7.79 -14.44
C THR A 34 -5.31 -6.96 -14.40
N SER A 35 -6.31 -7.36 -13.62
CA SER A 35 -7.59 -6.66 -13.47
C SER A 35 -7.80 -6.06 -12.08
N TRP A 36 -6.78 -6.05 -11.22
CA TRP A 36 -6.89 -5.53 -9.87
C TRP A 36 -6.75 -4.00 -9.85
N SER A 37 -7.63 -3.34 -9.10
CA SER A 37 -7.51 -1.93 -8.74
C SER A 37 -7.28 -1.80 -7.23
N PRO A 38 -6.54 -0.78 -6.74
CA PRO A 38 -6.34 -0.56 -5.30
C PRO A 38 -7.62 -0.61 -4.45
N VAL A 39 -8.76 -0.19 -5.01
CA VAL A 39 -10.08 -0.22 -4.33
C VAL A 39 -10.56 -1.63 -3.99
N ASP A 40 -10.00 -2.66 -4.64
CA ASP A 40 -10.34 -4.06 -4.39
C ASP A 40 -9.63 -4.60 -3.14
N GLY A 41 -8.45 -4.05 -2.80
CA GLY A 41 -7.65 -4.47 -1.65
C GLY A 41 -7.72 -3.55 -0.42
N VAL A 42 -8.16 -2.29 -0.57
CA VAL A 42 -8.21 -1.31 0.53
C VAL A 42 -9.65 -0.92 0.81
N ARG A 43 -10.18 -1.40 1.95
CA ARG A 43 -11.57 -1.20 2.39
C ARG A 43 -11.63 -0.72 3.84
N PHE A 44 -12.69 0.00 4.16
CA PHE A 44 -13.06 0.27 5.54
C PHE A 44 -13.56 -1.01 6.25
N PRO A 45 -13.67 -1.02 7.59
CA PRO A 45 -14.18 -2.17 8.34
C PRO A 45 -15.59 -2.62 7.94
N ASP A 46 -16.39 -1.71 7.39
CA ASP A 46 -17.73 -1.99 6.86
C ASP A 46 -17.72 -2.57 5.42
N GLY A 47 -16.54 -2.74 4.83
CA GLY A 47 -16.35 -3.28 3.48
C GLY A 47 -16.47 -2.24 2.35
N SER A 48 -16.81 -0.99 2.67
CA SER A 48 -16.88 0.08 1.67
C SER A 48 -15.48 0.43 1.13
N PRO A 49 -15.35 0.76 -0.17
CA PRO A 49 -14.05 1.00 -0.80
C PRO A 49 -13.47 2.36 -0.40
N VAL A 50 -12.15 2.41 -0.25
CA VAL A 50 -11.41 3.68 -0.16
C VAL A 50 -11.10 4.14 -1.59
N ASN A 51 -11.93 5.01 -2.16
CA ASN A 51 -11.80 5.39 -3.59
C ASN A 51 -11.69 6.90 -3.85
N SER A 52 -11.68 7.73 -2.80
CA SER A 52 -11.41 9.16 -2.89
C SER A 52 -10.26 9.59 -1.97
N ILE A 53 -9.72 10.79 -2.21
CA ILE A 53 -8.72 11.40 -1.34
C ILE A 53 -9.28 11.60 0.08
N ALA A 54 -10.56 11.98 0.21
CA ALA A 54 -11.20 12.14 1.51
C ALA A 54 -11.29 10.81 2.27
N ASP A 55 -11.66 9.72 1.58
CA ASP A 55 -11.70 8.39 2.18
C ASP A 55 -10.32 7.93 2.61
N PHE A 56 -9.29 8.22 1.80
CA PHE A 56 -7.91 7.89 2.12
C PHE A 56 -7.45 8.60 3.41
N LEU A 57 -7.75 9.89 3.55
CA LEU A 57 -7.39 10.66 4.75
C LEU A 57 -8.14 10.17 6.00
N ARG A 58 -9.42 9.80 5.85
CA ARG A 58 -10.22 9.18 6.92
C ARG A 58 -9.67 7.81 7.31
N PHE A 59 -9.34 6.97 6.33
CA PHE A 59 -8.75 5.64 6.54
C PHE A 59 -7.42 5.73 7.30
N ALA A 60 -6.59 6.74 6.98
CA ALA A 60 -5.33 6.99 7.66
C ALA A 60 -5.47 7.61 9.07
N GLY A 61 -6.69 7.89 9.54
CA GLY A 61 -6.95 8.54 10.83
C GLY A 61 -6.52 10.01 10.88
N VAL A 62 -6.41 10.66 9.72
CA VAL A 62 -6.00 12.07 9.57
C VAL A 62 -7.22 13.01 9.58
N LEU A 63 -8.41 12.49 9.26
CA LEU A 63 -9.68 13.22 9.18
C LEU A 63 -10.80 12.51 9.94
#